data_AF-A0A5M3WEH0-F1
#
_entry.id   AF-A0A5M3WEH0-F1
#
_cell.length_a   1.000
_cell.length_b   1.000
_cell.length_c   1.000
_cell.angle_alpha   90.00
_cell.angle_beta   90.00
_cell.angle_gamma   90.00
#
_symmetry.space_group_name_H-M   'P 1'
#
loop_
_entity.id
_entity.type
_entity.pdbx_description
1 polymer ?
#
loop_
_entity_poly.entity_id
_entity_poly.type
_entity_poly.pdbx_seq_one_letter_code
_entity_poly.pdbx_strand_id
1 'polypeptide(L)'
;MNSTIKGCLTGVVLSTILVTGLVVSASPATADPASAAATCLANTRLNQFTATGSPYGNGTTLSWDVTRGCPEVTVITSDIPLPQPTTNTSLKAPSVTTEYNLYAKIGGLPARLLGTRTALAGKIIDYVYIAKARAWMGTPGDGPDADAAKVIAHKMAGAFTEQAKRIFLGKRIDIHIIPHDAKLTDLPPWRSKAGTTTCTDEDPEGEEGCVNDRPWDDVRGASSGAVAVGEENLVYIEGKSTYHHGHTLAHEFGHMPVNFNETLRNSVQTILNDRGPEASYVGQDVNTRQNADEYFAESTAGLFRYPISATSLTEEYNPTWLADHDVPLLKKLKTIYNVLACNSNGFCYL
;
A
#
# COMPACT_ATOMS: atom_id res chain seq x y z
N MET A 1 -47.89 -28.23 -8.69
CA MET A 1 -48.29 -28.77 -7.37
C MET A 1 -48.47 -27.58 -6.44
N ASN A 2 -49.71 -27.37 -5.99
CA ASN A 2 -50.10 -26.34 -5.05
C ASN A 2 -49.54 -26.65 -3.66
N SER A 3 -49.02 -25.65 -2.95
CA SER A 3 -49.09 -25.64 -1.48
C SER A 3 -49.16 -24.22 -0.96
N THR A 4 -50.35 -23.89 -0.50
CA THR A 4 -50.79 -22.68 0.18
C THR A 4 -50.44 -22.80 1.66
N ILE A 5 -49.75 -21.84 2.26
CA ILE A 5 -49.61 -21.75 3.72
C ILE A 5 -50.50 -20.62 4.24
N LYS A 6 -51.49 -21.04 5.05
CA LYS A 6 -52.42 -20.25 5.85
C LYS A 6 -51.71 -19.60 7.05
N GLY A 7 -52.19 -18.44 7.45
CA GLY A 7 -51.56 -17.59 8.47
C GLY A 7 -51.95 -17.86 9.92
N CYS A 8 -51.57 -16.90 10.76
CA CYS A 8 -52.07 -16.68 12.11
C CYS A 8 -52.15 -15.16 12.34
N LEU A 9 -53.37 -14.63 12.43
CA LEU A 9 -53.66 -13.31 12.98
C LEU A 9 -53.88 -13.46 14.49
N THR A 10 -52.99 -12.91 15.30
CA THR A 10 -53.22 -12.68 16.73
C THR A 10 -53.84 -11.30 16.93
N GLY A 11 -55.09 -11.27 17.38
CA GLY A 11 -55.78 -10.07 17.80
C GLY A 11 -55.22 -9.56 19.13
N VAL A 12 -54.81 -8.29 19.16
CA VAL A 12 -54.49 -7.56 20.39
C VAL A 12 -55.68 -6.69 20.75
N VAL A 13 -56.24 -6.91 21.93
CA VAL A 13 -57.29 -6.08 22.53
C VAL A 13 -56.64 -4.81 23.08
N LEU A 14 -56.94 -3.65 22.48
CA LEU A 14 -56.60 -2.34 23.06
C LEU A 14 -57.64 -2.00 24.15
N SER A 15 -57.21 -1.99 25.41
CA SER A 15 -57.94 -1.35 26.50
C SER A 15 -57.61 0.15 26.54
N THR A 16 -58.60 0.97 26.22
CA THR A 16 -58.53 2.43 26.34
C THR A 16 -58.66 2.83 27.81
N ILE A 17 -57.54 3.13 28.46
CA ILE A 17 -57.54 3.79 29.77
C ILE A 17 -57.57 5.30 29.53
N LEU A 18 -58.68 5.93 29.90
CA LEU A 18 -58.84 7.38 29.93
C LEU A 18 -58.06 7.92 31.14
N VAL A 19 -56.85 8.45 30.92
CA VAL A 19 -56.07 9.14 31.96
C VAL A 19 -56.44 10.62 31.91
N THR A 20 -57.19 11.08 32.92
CA THR A 20 -57.50 12.48 33.15
C THR A 20 -56.21 13.23 33.50
N GLY A 21 -55.90 14.25 32.70
CA GLY A 21 -54.63 14.96 32.72
C GLY A 21 -54.42 15.83 33.97
N LEU A 22 -53.20 15.75 34.50
CA LEU A 22 -52.58 16.79 35.30
C LEU A 22 -51.66 17.59 34.38
N VAL A 23 -52.05 18.79 33.97
CA VAL A 23 -51.19 19.70 33.21
C VAL A 23 -50.20 20.32 34.19
N VAL A 24 -49.08 19.63 34.41
CA VAL A 24 -47.92 20.22 35.07
C VAL A 24 -47.23 21.10 34.03
N SER A 25 -47.32 22.40 34.19
CA SER A 25 -46.55 23.39 33.43
C SER A 25 -45.07 23.25 33.80
N ALA A 26 -44.40 22.30 33.14
CA ALA A 26 -42.95 22.15 33.21
C ALA A 26 -42.32 23.43 32.62
N SER A 27 -41.55 24.14 33.44
CA SER A 27 -40.67 25.19 32.93
C SER A 27 -39.71 24.55 31.93
N PRO A 28 -39.48 25.16 30.75
CA PRO A 28 -38.54 24.60 29.78
C PRO A 28 -37.18 24.51 30.45
N ALA A 29 -36.72 23.27 30.69
CA ALA A 29 -35.39 23.03 31.21
C ALA A 29 -34.42 23.68 30.21
N THR A 30 -33.69 24.71 30.65
CA THR A 30 -32.61 25.29 29.86
C THR A 30 -31.61 24.17 29.63
N ALA A 31 -31.53 23.69 28.38
CA ALA A 31 -30.59 22.66 28.01
C ALA A 31 -29.18 23.11 28.43
N ASP A 32 -28.49 22.26 29.18
CA ASP A 32 -27.12 22.48 29.57
C ASP A 32 -26.27 22.75 28.31
N PRO A 33 -25.55 23.88 28.21
CA PRO A 33 -24.68 24.19 27.08
C PRO A 33 -23.72 23.04 26.73
N ALA A 34 -23.27 22.28 27.73
CA ALA A 34 -22.42 21.10 27.50
C ALA A 34 -23.16 19.98 26.76
N SER A 35 -24.45 19.78 27.03
CA SER A 35 -25.31 18.79 26.37
C SER A 35 -25.59 19.15 24.90
N ALA A 36 -25.82 20.44 24.63
CA ALA A 36 -25.97 20.94 23.27
C ALA A 36 -24.67 20.76 22.45
N ALA A 37 -23.53 21.09 23.05
CA ALA A 37 -22.21 20.93 22.42
C ALA A 37 -21.85 19.43 22.17
N ALA A 38 -22.19 18.54 23.09
CA ALA A 38 -22.02 17.10 22.88
C ALA A 38 -22.88 16.58 21.72
N THR A 39 -24.13 17.03 21.63
CA THR A 39 -25.06 16.68 20.55
C THR A 39 -24.57 17.22 19.20
N CYS A 40 -24.02 18.45 19.16
CA CYS A 40 -23.35 19.00 17.98
C CYS A 40 -22.21 18.12 17.47
N LEU A 41 -21.30 17.70 18.37
CA LEU A 41 -20.20 16.81 17.99
C LEU A 41 -20.71 15.46 17.51
N ALA A 42 -21.72 14.90 18.19
CA ALA A 42 -22.34 13.64 17.79
C ALA A 42 -22.95 13.71 16.38
N ASN A 43 -23.60 14.83 16.06
CA ASN A 43 -24.25 15.07 14.77
C ASN A 43 -23.31 15.51 13.64
N THR A 44 -22.05 15.84 13.96
CA THR A 44 -21.03 16.08 12.93
C THR A 44 -20.76 14.78 12.18
N ARG A 45 -20.59 14.81 10.86
CA ARG A 45 -20.39 13.62 10.03
C ARG A 45 -19.26 13.83 9.04
N LEU A 46 -18.42 12.81 8.89
CA LEU A 46 -17.45 12.76 7.81
C LEU A 46 -18.15 12.29 6.54
N ASN A 47 -18.21 13.14 5.53
CA ASN A 47 -18.73 12.76 4.22
C ASN A 47 -17.64 12.04 3.43
N GLN A 48 -16.43 12.61 3.43
CA GLN A 48 -15.27 12.06 2.73
C GLN A 48 -13.98 12.43 3.47
N PHE A 49 -13.04 11.50 3.50
CA PHE A 49 -11.63 11.77 3.78
C PHE A 49 -10.81 10.92 2.83
N THR A 50 -9.88 11.48 2.08
CA THR A 50 -9.04 10.75 1.13
C THR A 50 -7.60 11.18 1.25
N ALA A 51 -6.69 10.28 0.88
CA ALA A 51 -5.28 10.53 0.73
C ALA A 51 -4.89 10.08 -0.68
N THR A 52 -4.65 11.04 -1.57
CA THR A 52 -4.33 10.78 -2.98
C THR A 52 -2.92 11.25 -3.31
N GLY A 53 -2.31 10.62 -4.31
CA GLY A 53 -0.91 10.85 -4.67
C GLY A 53 0.03 9.78 -4.07
N SER A 54 1.32 10.04 -4.14
CA SER A 54 2.36 9.12 -3.65
C SER A 54 3.61 9.90 -3.23
N PRO A 55 4.46 9.33 -2.37
CA PRO A 55 5.69 9.98 -1.92
C PRO A 55 6.67 10.26 -3.05
N TYR A 56 6.56 9.52 -4.16
CA TYR A 56 7.36 9.73 -5.35
C TYR A 56 6.73 10.77 -6.29
N GLY A 57 5.58 11.36 -5.97
CA GLY A 57 5.03 12.49 -6.71
C GLY A 57 5.45 13.83 -6.10
N ASN A 58 4.47 14.72 -5.94
CA ASN A 58 4.62 15.95 -5.16
C ASN A 58 4.24 15.75 -3.67
N GLY A 59 4.08 14.51 -3.24
CA GLY A 59 3.54 14.14 -1.92
C GLY A 59 2.13 13.56 -1.99
N THR A 60 1.49 13.46 -0.83
CA THR A 60 0.12 13.01 -0.65
C THR A 60 -0.79 14.19 -0.32
N THR A 61 -1.83 14.40 -1.13
CA THR A 61 -2.88 15.36 -0.81
C THR A 61 -3.92 14.69 0.07
N LEU A 62 -4.09 15.22 1.27
CA LEU A 62 -5.20 14.90 2.15
C LEU A 62 -6.38 15.79 1.81
N SER A 63 -7.54 15.21 1.51
CA SER A 63 -8.76 15.95 1.20
C SER A 63 -9.91 15.48 2.09
N TRP A 64 -10.66 16.41 2.67
CA TRP A 64 -11.81 16.05 3.52
C TRP A 64 -13.02 16.91 3.22
N ASP A 65 -14.18 16.33 3.53
CA ASP A 65 -15.48 16.98 3.51
C ASP A 65 -16.30 16.54 4.73
N VAL A 66 -16.76 17.51 5.52
CA VAL A 66 -17.40 17.30 6.82
C VAL A 66 -18.70 18.10 6.93
N THR A 67 -19.80 17.41 7.21
CA THR A 67 -21.05 18.07 7.61
C THR A 67 -20.99 18.39 9.10
N ARG A 68 -20.98 19.66 9.48
CA ARG A 68 -20.99 20.07 10.89
C ARG A 68 -22.37 19.86 11.52
N GLY A 69 -22.40 19.38 12.76
CA GLY A 69 -23.63 19.32 13.54
C GLY A 69 -24.12 20.69 14.02
N CYS A 70 -23.21 21.66 14.17
CA CYS A 70 -23.52 23.08 14.40
C CYS A 70 -22.33 23.98 13.99
N PRO A 71 -22.53 25.31 13.82
CA PRO A 71 -21.50 26.23 13.33
C PRO A 71 -20.20 26.27 14.15
N GLU A 72 -20.30 26.04 15.46
CA GLU A 72 -19.22 26.09 16.45
C GLU A 72 -18.24 24.92 16.35
N VAL A 73 -18.62 23.85 15.64
CA VAL A 73 -17.73 22.71 15.41
C VAL A 73 -16.56 23.14 14.51
N THR A 74 -15.36 22.90 15.00
CA THR A 74 -14.10 23.06 14.27
C THR A 74 -13.58 21.70 13.82
N VAL A 75 -12.95 21.67 12.65
CA VAL A 75 -12.26 20.48 12.13
C VAL A 75 -10.77 20.72 12.24
N ILE A 76 -10.01 19.74 12.75
CA ILE A 76 -8.55 19.82 12.90
C ILE A 76 -7.90 18.52 12.44
N THR A 77 -6.64 18.58 12.03
CA THR A 77 -5.81 17.38 11.75
C THR A 77 -4.75 17.22 12.84
N SER A 78 -4.23 16.00 13.02
CA SER A 78 -3.22 15.70 14.06
C SER A 78 -1.95 16.57 14.00
N ASP A 79 -1.67 17.17 12.85
CA ASP A 79 -0.48 17.98 12.58
C ASP A 79 -0.78 19.49 12.41
N ILE A 80 -2.05 19.89 12.34
CA ILE A 80 -2.47 21.30 12.26
C ILE A 80 -3.56 21.53 13.32
N PRO A 81 -3.21 22.08 14.50
CA PRO A 81 -4.17 22.31 15.58
C PRO A 81 -5.11 23.49 15.32
N LEU A 82 -4.95 24.19 14.19
CA LEU A 82 -5.77 25.34 13.84
C LEU A 82 -7.09 24.90 13.18
N PRO A 83 -8.21 25.57 13.49
CA PRO A 83 -9.50 25.31 12.85
C PRO A 83 -9.39 25.34 11.33
N GLN A 84 -9.88 24.29 10.70
CA GLN A 84 -9.93 24.15 9.25
C GLN A 84 -11.36 24.35 8.72
N PRO A 85 -11.49 24.75 7.44
CA PRO A 85 -12.75 24.64 6.71
C PRO A 85 -13.29 23.20 6.72
N THR A 86 -14.61 23.06 6.57
CA THR A 86 -15.29 21.74 6.46
C THR A 86 -14.86 20.95 5.24
N THR A 87 -14.56 21.67 4.16
CA THR A 87 -14.06 21.14 2.90
C THR A 87 -12.70 21.77 2.66
N ASN A 88 -11.65 20.96 2.66
CA ASN A 88 -10.30 21.49 2.47
C ASN A 88 -9.37 20.40 1.93
N THR A 89 -8.19 20.83 1.50
CA THR A 89 -7.09 19.96 1.08
C THR A 89 -5.79 20.40 1.76
N SER A 90 -4.89 19.45 2.00
CA SER A 90 -3.54 19.74 2.48
C SER A 90 -2.56 18.78 1.83
N LEU A 91 -1.52 19.33 1.20
CA LEU A 91 -0.39 18.54 0.71
C LEU A 91 0.51 18.12 1.88
N LYS A 92 0.90 16.84 1.93
CA LYS A 92 1.79 16.25 2.93
C LYS A 92 2.91 15.48 2.24
N ALA A 93 4.14 15.69 2.69
CA ALA A 93 5.30 14.92 2.28
C ALA A 93 6.06 14.48 3.54
N PRO A 94 5.54 13.49 4.28
CA PRO A 94 6.12 13.13 5.57
C PRO A 94 7.48 12.46 5.39
N SER A 95 8.38 12.62 6.36
CA SER A 95 9.72 12.01 6.33
C SER A 95 9.71 10.49 6.56
N VAL A 96 8.62 9.99 7.16
CA VAL A 96 8.28 8.57 7.36
C VAL A 96 6.79 8.40 7.13
N THR A 97 6.33 7.21 6.73
CA THR A 97 4.90 6.94 6.51
C THR A 97 4.14 7.27 7.79
N THR A 98 3.15 8.15 7.64
CA THR A 98 2.47 8.80 8.76
C THR A 98 0.96 8.64 8.64
N GLU A 99 0.34 8.35 9.77
CA GLU A 99 -1.10 8.34 9.92
C GLU A 99 -1.61 9.74 10.30
N TYR A 100 -2.58 10.24 9.55
CA TYR A 100 -3.25 11.52 9.78
C TYR A 100 -4.66 11.28 10.26
N ASN A 101 -4.98 11.88 11.40
CA ASN A 101 -6.28 11.79 12.03
C ASN A 101 -7.01 13.12 11.86
N LEU A 102 -8.27 13.04 11.42
CA LEU A 102 -9.17 14.17 11.30
C LEU A 102 -10.13 14.18 12.49
N TYR A 103 -10.20 15.28 13.22
CA TYR A 103 -11.03 15.40 14.41
C TYR A 103 -12.05 16.54 14.28
N ALA A 104 -13.20 16.39 14.94
CA ALA A 104 -14.14 17.45 15.24
C ALA A 104 -13.98 17.91 16.69
N LYS A 105 -13.98 19.22 16.93
CA LYS A 105 -13.85 19.80 18.28
C LYS A 105 -14.79 20.99 18.46
N ILE A 106 -15.34 21.15 19.67
CA ILE A 106 -16.14 22.31 20.07
C ILE A 106 -15.69 22.75 21.49
N GLY A 107 -15.30 24.02 21.64
CA GLY A 107 -14.86 24.58 22.92
C GLY A 107 -13.82 23.72 23.66
N GLY A 108 -14.08 23.45 24.95
CA GLY A 108 -13.24 22.62 25.81
C GLY A 108 -13.55 21.12 25.80
N LEU A 109 -14.50 20.66 24.98
CA LEU A 109 -14.83 19.24 24.92
C LEU A 109 -13.70 18.42 24.28
N PRO A 110 -13.57 17.12 24.64
CA PRO A 110 -12.66 16.21 23.96
C PRO A 110 -12.94 16.17 22.46
N ALA A 111 -11.88 16.17 21.66
CA ALA A 111 -12.00 16.06 20.22
C ALA A 111 -12.52 14.67 19.83
N ARG A 112 -13.44 14.61 18.86
CA ARG A 112 -13.99 13.36 18.33
C ARG A 112 -13.28 13.00 17.03
N LEU A 113 -12.71 11.80 16.94
CA LEU A 113 -12.13 11.29 15.69
C LEU A 113 -13.24 11.13 14.64
N LEU A 114 -13.03 11.72 13.47
CA LEU A 114 -13.91 11.61 12.31
C LEU A 114 -13.42 10.54 11.34
N GLY A 115 -12.11 10.43 11.15
CA GLY A 115 -11.52 9.43 10.28
C GLY A 115 -10.01 9.54 10.22
N THR A 116 -9.41 8.58 9.54
CA THR A 116 -7.96 8.37 9.52
C THR A 116 -7.48 8.02 8.12
N ARG A 117 -6.36 8.59 7.69
CA ARG A 117 -5.70 8.28 6.40
C ARG A 117 -4.20 8.17 6.55
N THR A 118 -3.58 7.33 5.71
CA THR A 118 -2.14 7.13 5.75
C THR A 118 -1.48 7.79 4.54
N ALA A 119 -0.46 8.63 4.77
CA ALA A 119 0.42 9.11 3.72
C ALA A 119 1.75 8.37 3.80
N LEU A 120 2.15 7.73 2.70
CA LEU A 120 3.43 7.03 2.59
C LEU A 120 4.58 8.04 2.52
N ALA A 121 5.76 7.59 2.95
CA ALA A 121 7.01 8.29 2.71
C ALA A 121 7.94 7.45 1.84
N GLY A 122 8.72 8.12 1.01
CA GLY A 122 9.65 7.49 0.08
C GLY A 122 10.43 8.53 -0.71
N LYS A 123 11.55 8.10 -1.28
CA LYS A 123 12.40 8.92 -2.15
C LYS A 123 12.96 8.06 -3.28
N ILE A 124 13.24 8.71 -4.41
CA ILE A 124 14.15 8.18 -5.42
C ILE A 124 15.54 8.74 -5.13
N ILE A 125 16.54 7.87 -5.08
CA ILE A 125 17.92 8.18 -4.72
C ILE A 125 18.82 7.68 -5.85
N ASP A 126 19.50 8.62 -6.50
CA ASP A 126 20.59 8.33 -7.43
C ASP A 126 21.94 8.37 -6.72
N TYR A 127 22.99 8.03 -7.44
CA TYR A 127 24.34 8.08 -6.90
C TYR A 127 25.31 8.75 -7.84
N VAL A 128 26.16 9.58 -7.26
CA VAL A 128 27.31 10.19 -7.95
C VAL A 128 28.60 9.71 -7.32
N TYR A 129 29.58 9.35 -8.15
CA TYR A 129 30.89 8.97 -7.68
C TYR A 129 31.74 10.21 -7.36
N ILE A 130 32.11 10.39 -6.09
CA ILE A 130 32.95 11.50 -5.65
C ILE A 130 34.41 11.04 -5.61
N ALA A 131 35.17 11.34 -6.66
CA ALA A 131 36.56 10.89 -6.83
C ALA A 131 37.47 11.21 -5.62
N LYS A 132 37.28 12.38 -4.98
CA LYS A 132 38.03 12.76 -3.78
C LYS A 132 37.74 11.86 -2.58
N ALA A 133 36.49 11.42 -2.43
CA ALA A 133 36.06 10.51 -1.37
C ALA A 133 36.21 9.04 -1.76
N ARG A 134 36.46 8.75 -3.05
CA ARG A 134 36.47 7.41 -3.64
C ARG A 134 35.23 6.61 -3.27
N ALA A 135 34.07 7.26 -3.26
CA ALA A 135 32.82 6.69 -2.79
C ALA A 135 31.63 7.21 -3.58
N TRP A 136 30.63 6.36 -3.72
CA TRP A 136 29.31 6.74 -4.19
C TRP A 136 28.52 7.45 -3.09
N MET A 137 27.93 8.58 -3.43
CA MET A 137 27.11 9.38 -2.53
C MET A 137 25.70 9.50 -3.08
N GLY A 138 24.71 9.21 -2.24
CA GLY A 138 23.30 9.32 -2.61
C GLY A 138 22.89 10.78 -2.82
N THR A 139 22.21 11.05 -3.93
CA THR A 139 21.61 12.34 -4.26
C THR A 139 20.11 12.16 -4.52
N PRO A 140 19.28 13.21 -4.41
CA PRO A 140 17.92 13.13 -4.94
C PRO A 140 17.96 12.68 -6.39
N GLY A 141 17.10 11.72 -6.76
CA GLY A 141 17.08 11.21 -8.12
C GLY A 141 16.66 12.28 -9.14
N ASP A 142 17.36 12.36 -10.26
CA ASP A 142 17.13 13.29 -11.36
C ASP A 142 17.52 12.65 -12.70
N GLY A 143 16.79 12.97 -13.77
CA GLY A 143 17.01 12.40 -15.10
C GLY A 143 16.06 11.27 -15.50
N PRO A 144 16.26 10.67 -16.68
CA PRO A 144 15.29 9.78 -17.32
C PRO A 144 15.02 8.46 -16.56
N ASP A 145 16.04 7.90 -15.92
CA ASP A 145 15.98 6.71 -15.06
C ASP A 145 15.24 7.01 -13.76
N ALA A 146 15.54 8.13 -13.10
CA ALA A 146 14.79 8.59 -11.94
C ALA A 146 13.31 8.85 -12.27
N ASP A 147 13.02 9.46 -13.43
CA ASP A 147 11.65 9.66 -13.91
C ASP A 147 10.92 8.33 -14.19
N ALA A 148 11.60 7.36 -14.81
CA ALA A 148 11.05 6.02 -15.03
C ALA A 148 10.75 5.32 -13.70
N ALA A 149 11.69 5.34 -12.75
CA ALA A 149 11.48 4.77 -11.42
C ALA A 149 10.31 5.46 -10.70
N LYS A 150 10.23 6.78 -10.79
CA LYS A 150 9.14 7.59 -10.22
C LYS A 150 7.79 7.17 -10.76
N VAL A 151 7.64 6.98 -12.06
CA VAL A 151 6.38 6.56 -12.70
C VAL A 151 5.96 5.17 -12.20
N ILE A 152 6.87 4.20 -12.18
CA ILE A 152 6.59 2.82 -11.76
C ILE A 152 6.21 2.80 -10.27
N ALA A 153 7.04 3.41 -9.43
CA ALA A 153 6.83 3.48 -7.99
C ALA A 153 5.58 4.26 -7.61
N HIS A 154 5.27 5.34 -8.34
CA HIS A 154 4.03 6.09 -8.16
C HIS A 154 2.80 5.23 -8.47
N LYS A 155 2.83 4.48 -9.58
CA LYS A 155 1.76 3.55 -9.97
C LYS A 155 1.51 2.50 -8.88
N MET A 156 2.57 1.88 -8.36
CA MET A 156 2.48 0.81 -7.36
C MET A 156 2.08 1.33 -5.98
N ALA A 157 2.78 2.37 -5.48
CA ALA A 157 2.47 2.97 -4.18
C ALA A 157 1.09 3.61 -4.13
N GLY A 158 0.65 4.23 -5.23
CA GLY A 158 -0.68 4.81 -5.38
C GLY A 158 -1.80 3.75 -5.39
N ALA A 159 -1.48 2.52 -5.75
CA ALA A 159 -2.41 1.40 -5.72
C ALA A 159 -2.55 0.76 -4.34
N PHE A 160 -1.68 1.05 -3.36
CA PHE A 160 -1.83 0.44 -2.04
C PHE A 160 -3.18 0.75 -1.39
N THR A 161 -3.82 -0.26 -0.83
CA THR A 161 -5.01 -0.09 0.03
C THR A 161 -4.62 0.68 1.30
N GLU A 162 -5.57 1.35 1.94
CA GLU A 162 -5.29 2.04 3.22
C GLU A 162 -4.79 1.07 4.31
N GLN A 163 -5.20 -0.19 4.28
CA GLN A 163 -4.68 -1.22 5.18
C GLN A 163 -3.22 -1.56 4.86
N ALA A 164 -2.88 -1.72 3.58
CA ALA A 164 -1.51 -1.99 3.16
C ALA A 164 -0.55 -0.85 3.51
N LYS A 165 -0.97 0.41 3.33
CA LYS A 165 -0.16 1.57 3.71
C LYS A 165 0.27 1.53 5.17
N ARG A 166 -0.56 0.97 6.06
CA ARG A 166 -0.28 0.88 7.50
C ARG A 166 0.87 -0.09 7.83
N ILE A 167 1.19 -1.04 6.96
CA ILE A 167 2.36 -1.93 7.09
C ILE A 167 3.64 -1.09 7.20
N PHE A 168 3.66 0.07 6.55
CA PHE A 168 4.82 0.93 6.46
C PHE A 168 4.87 2.03 7.52
N LEU A 169 3.97 2.09 8.50
CA LEU A 169 3.96 3.15 9.52
C LEU A 169 5.32 3.31 10.21
N GLY A 170 5.82 4.55 10.27
CA GLY A 170 7.14 4.87 10.82
C GLY A 170 8.32 4.47 9.93
N LYS A 171 8.06 3.91 8.74
CA LYS A 171 9.08 3.49 7.77
C LYS A 171 9.04 4.38 6.52
N ARG A 172 10.11 4.33 5.75
CA ARG A 172 10.23 4.98 4.44
C ARG A 172 10.52 3.92 3.39
N ILE A 173 9.88 4.01 2.23
CA ILE A 173 10.13 3.13 1.08
C ILE A 173 11.05 3.93 0.15
N ASP A 174 12.36 3.71 0.23
CA ASP A 174 13.30 4.37 -0.67
C ASP A 174 13.61 3.47 -1.87
N ILE A 175 13.77 4.09 -3.03
CA ILE A 175 14.21 3.45 -4.27
C ILE A 175 15.57 4.02 -4.61
N HIS A 176 16.54 3.14 -4.72
CA HIS A 176 17.93 3.44 -5.01
C HIS A 176 18.26 2.95 -6.42
N ILE A 177 18.65 3.87 -7.29
CA ILE A 177 19.05 3.52 -8.65
C ILE A 177 20.53 3.17 -8.62
N ILE A 178 20.88 1.95 -9.01
CA ILE A 178 22.27 1.50 -9.11
C ILE A 178 22.81 1.98 -10.46
N PRO A 179 23.80 2.89 -10.50
CA PRO A 179 24.41 3.30 -11.76
C PRO A 179 24.88 2.07 -12.57
N HIS A 180 24.79 2.12 -13.89
CA HIS A 180 25.13 0.99 -14.76
C HIS A 180 26.60 0.56 -14.72
N ASP A 181 27.47 1.42 -14.20
CA ASP A 181 28.91 1.22 -14.01
C ASP A 181 29.30 0.98 -12.53
N ALA A 182 28.34 1.02 -11.60
CA ALA A 182 28.54 0.72 -10.18
C ALA A 182 28.13 -0.70 -9.85
N LYS A 183 28.75 -1.29 -8.82
CA LYS A 183 28.22 -2.48 -8.15
C LYS A 183 27.15 -2.09 -7.14
N LEU A 184 26.20 -2.97 -6.86
CA LEU A 184 25.23 -2.75 -5.77
C LEU A 184 25.94 -2.52 -4.43
N THR A 185 26.97 -3.32 -4.17
CA THR A 185 27.77 -3.30 -2.94
C THR A 185 28.69 -2.08 -2.81
N ASP A 186 28.86 -1.28 -3.86
CA ASP A 186 29.54 0.01 -3.75
C ASP A 186 28.65 1.06 -3.04
N LEU A 187 27.33 0.85 -3.08
CA LEU A 187 26.33 1.77 -2.55
C LEU A 187 26.24 1.67 -1.01
N PRO A 188 26.07 2.79 -0.29
CA PRO A 188 26.05 2.80 1.18
C PRO A 188 25.09 1.79 1.84
N PRO A 189 23.83 1.60 1.39
CA PRO A 189 22.92 0.67 2.07
C PRO A 189 23.29 -0.81 1.92
N TRP A 190 24.00 -1.18 0.86
CA TRP A 190 24.36 -2.58 0.55
C TRP A 190 25.85 -2.88 0.70
N ARG A 191 26.65 -1.93 1.18
CA ARG A 191 28.10 -2.09 1.34
C ARG A 191 28.51 -3.27 2.21
N SER A 192 27.69 -3.62 3.20
CA SER A 192 27.94 -4.78 4.07
C SER A 192 27.87 -6.13 3.35
N LYS A 193 27.36 -6.18 2.11
CA LYS A 193 27.27 -7.38 1.26
C LYS A 193 28.47 -7.54 0.31
N ALA A 194 29.43 -6.61 0.32
CA ALA A 194 30.61 -6.71 -0.54
C ALA A 194 31.39 -8.00 -0.28
N GLY A 195 31.67 -8.76 -1.35
CA GLY A 195 32.39 -10.03 -1.26
C GLY A 195 31.59 -11.21 -0.71
N THR A 196 30.28 -11.04 -0.47
CA THR A 196 29.37 -12.15 -0.15
C THR A 196 28.54 -12.54 -1.38
N THR A 197 27.87 -13.69 -1.31
CA THR A 197 26.95 -14.14 -2.36
C THR A 197 25.50 -14.12 -1.87
N THR A 198 24.55 -14.26 -2.79
CA THR A 198 23.11 -14.31 -2.48
C THR A 198 22.74 -15.52 -1.64
N CYS A 199 23.52 -16.61 -1.71
CA CYS A 199 23.36 -17.80 -0.89
C CYS A 199 24.48 -17.85 0.16
N THR A 200 24.34 -17.14 1.28
CA THR A 200 25.35 -17.21 2.36
C THR A 200 25.15 -18.44 3.24
N ASP A 201 26.26 -19.02 3.73
CA ASP A 201 26.30 -20.16 4.67
C ASP A 201 25.57 -19.93 6.02
N GLU A 202 25.11 -18.69 6.29
CA GLU A 202 24.40 -18.31 7.51
C GLU A 202 22.88 -18.58 7.46
N ASP A 203 22.34 -19.17 6.40
CA ASP A 203 21.03 -19.84 6.48
C ASP A 203 21.23 -21.15 7.27
N PRO A 204 20.92 -21.19 8.58
CA PRO A 204 21.33 -22.29 9.47
C PRO A 204 20.57 -23.58 9.17
N GLU A 205 19.47 -23.44 8.43
CA GLU A 205 18.81 -24.51 7.73
C GLU A 205 19.39 -24.46 6.33
N GLY A 206 20.38 -25.31 6.04
CA GLY A 206 20.85 -25.53 4.69
C GLY A 206 19.71 -26.08 3.84
N GLU A 207 18.77 -25.22 3.45
CA GLU A 207 17.78 -25.52 2.46
C GLU A 207 18.57 -25.79 1.18
N GLU A 208 18.64 -27.06 0.81
CA GLU A 208 18.87 -27.51 -0.55
C GLU A 208 17.90 -26.74 -1.47
N GLY A 209 18.24 -25.51 -1.87
CA GLY A 209 17.21 -24.65 -2.44
C GLY A 209 17.63 -23.27 -2.95
N CYS A 210 18.86 -22.81 -2.69
CA CYS A 210 19.29 -21.55 -3.30
C CYS A 210 19.58 -21.75 -4.80
N VAL A 211 18.63 -21.34 -5.64
CA VAL A 211 18.65 -21.62 -7.10
C VAL A 211 19.65 -20.73 -7.84
N ASN A 212 19.96 -19.55 -7.29
CA ASN A 212 20.73 -18.51 -7.96
C ASN A 212 21.81 -17.92 -7.04
N ASP A 213 22.87 -18.70 -6.79
CA ASP A 213 24.06 -18.20 -6.11
C ASP A 213 24.85 -17.28 -7.03
N ARG A 214 24.89 -16.00 -6.69
CA ARG A 214 25.65 -14.98 -7.41
C ARG A 214 26.28 -13.98 -6.45
N PRO A 215 27.41 -13.37 -6.80
CA PRO A 215 27.99 -12.29 -6.02
C PRO A 215 27.00 -11.14 -5.85
N TRP A 216 26.86 -10.61 -4.64
CA TRP A 216 26.02 -9.40 -4.41
C TRP A 216 26.50 -8.20 -5.21
N ASP A 217 27.79 -8.16 -5.58
CA ASP A 217 28.38 -7.17 -6.46
C ASP A 217 27.65 -7.05 -7.81
N ASP A 218 27.17 -8.19 -8.35
CA ASP A 218 26.57 -8.30 -9.68
C ASP A 218 25.02 -8.26 -9.64
N VAL A 219 24.44 -8.21 -8.44
CA VAL A 219 23.00 -8.12 -8.25
C VAL A 219 22.49 -6.75 -8.71
N ARG A 220 21.50 -6.74 -9.61
CA ARG A 220 20.90 -5.53 -10.18
C ARG A 220 19.49 -5.21 -9.65
N GLY A 221 19.01 -5.98 -8.69
CA GLY A 221 17.73 -5.79 -8.00
C GLY A 221 17.82 -6.35 -6.59
N ALA A 222 17.41 -5.57 -5.58
CA ALA A 222 17.39 -6.05 -4.20
C ALA A 222 16.34 -5.31 -3.36
N SER A 223 15.78 -6.00 -2.37
CA SER A 223 14.86 -5.42 -1.40
C SER A 223 15.25 -5.80 0.01
N SER A 224 15.72 -4.83 0.81
CA SER A 224 16.10 -5.03 2.22
C SER A 224 15.80 -3.78 3.04
N GLY A 225 14.51 -3.49 3.18
CA GLY A 225 14.01 -2.26 3.81
C GLY A 225 14.13 -1.00 2.95
N ALA A 226 14.87 -1.08 1.85
CA ALA A 226 14.85 -0.19 0.71
C ALA A 226 14.90 -1.04 -0.57
N VAL A 227 14.51 -0.46 -1.70
CA VAL A 227 14.51 -1.09 -3.02
C VAL A 227 15.74 -0.60 -3.79
N ALA A 228 16.49 -1.51 -4.40
CA ALA A 228 17.54 -1.20 -5.37
C ALA A 228 17.13 -1.70 -6.76
N VAL A 229 17.46 -0.93 -7.79
CA VAL A 229 17.26 -1.33 -9.19
C VAL A 229 18.38 -0.78 -10.06
N GLY A 230 18.94 -1.60 -10.95
CA GLY A 230 19.92 -1.17 -11.94
C GLY A 230 19.34 -0.18 -12.93
N GLU A 231 20.07 0.88 -13.22
CA GLU A 231 19.72 1.92 -14.21
C GLU A 231 19.29 1.32 -15.56
N GLU A 232 19.99 0.27 -16.02
CA GLU A 232 19.70 -0.47 -17.27
C GLU A 232 18.36 -1.23 -17.28
N ASN A 233 17.71 -1.35 -16.12
CA ASN A 233 16.36 -1.90 -15.98
C ASN A 233 15.29 -0.81 -15.95
N LEU A 234 15.67 0.48 -16.00
CA LEU A 234 14.76 1.62 -16.02
C LEU A 234 14.79 2.33 -17.38
N VAL A 235 15.99 2.43 -17.96
CA VAL A 235 16.24 3.07 -19.25
C VAL A 235 17.13 2.21 -20.13
N TYR A 236 17.08 2.46 -21.44
CA TYR A 236 17.93 1.75 -22.38
C TYR A 236 19.39 2.16 -22.21
N ILE A 237 20.25 1.17 -21.97
CA ILE A 237 21.70 1.32 -21.96
C ILE A 237 22.28 0.29 -22.90
N GLU A 238 23.06 0.77 -23.87
CA GLU A 238 23.64 -0.06 -24.93
C GLU A 238 24.46 -1.21 -24.33
N GLY A 239 24.11 -2.44 -24.71
CA GLY A 239 24.81 -3.66 -24.26
C GLY A 239 24.62 -4.06 -22.80
N LYS A 240 23.67 -3.46 -22.07
CA LYS A 240 23.50 -3.69 -20.61
C LYS A 240 22.14 -4.25 -20.18
N SER A 241 21.06 -4.03 -20.93
CA SER A 241 19.73 -4.45 -20.48
C SER A 241 19.51 -5.96 -20.64
N THR A 242 19.13 -6.64 -19.55
CA THR A 242 18.79 -8.07 -19.53
C THR A 242 17.29 -8.33 -19.38
N TYR A 243 16.52 -7.35 -18.91
CA TYR A 243 15.10 -7.47 -18.62
C TYR A 243 14.29 -6.35 -19.27
N HIS A 244 12.98 -6.56 -19.44
CA HIS A 244 12.09 -5.48 -19.86
C HIS A 244 12.14 -4.32 -18.85
N HIS A 245 12.13 -3.08 -19.34
CA HIS A 245 12.18 -1.91 -18.46
C HIS A 245 11.05 -1.91 -17.43
N GLY A 246 11.42 -1.68 -16.18
CA GLY A 246 10.56 -1.62 -15.02
C GLY A 246 10.26 -2.95 -14.34
N HIS A 247 10.61 -4.10 -14.95
CA HIS A 247 10.40 -5.41 -14.33
C HIS A 247 11.09 -5.53 -12.98
N THR A 248 12.42 -5.32 -12.95
CA THR A 248 13.20 -5.43 -11.70
C THR A 248 12.65 -4.51 -10.63
N LEU A 249 12.35 -3.23 -10.94
CA LEU A 249 11.77 -2.33 -9.94
C LEU A 249 10.41 -2.84 -9.45
N ALA A 250 9.53 -3.32 -10.33
CA ALA A 250 8.22 -3.81 -9.92
C ALA A 250 8.32 -5.09 -9.06
N HIS A 251 9.22 -5.99 -9.41
CA HIS A 251 9.54 -7.17 -8.61
C HIS A 251 10.05 -6.77 -7.22
N GLU A 252 11.12 -5.97 -7.15
CA GLU A 252 11.75 -5.59 -5.87
C GLU A 252 10.84 -4.75 -4.97
N PHE A 253 9.97 -3.93 -5.58
CA PHE A 253 8.93 -3.21 -4.85
C PHE A 253 7.86 -4.16 -4.30
N GLY A 254 7.58 -5.25 -5.02
CA GLY A 254 6.69 -6.33 -4.59
C GLY A 254 7.13 -7.05 -3.32
N HIS A 255 8.43 -7.11 -3.04
CA HIS A 255 8.97 -7.63 -1.77
C HIS A 255 8.59 -6.75 -0.56
N MET A 256 8.33 -5.46 -0.74
CA MET A 256 8.19 -4.51 0.38
C MET A 256 7.06 -4.86 1.37
N PRO A 257 5.83 -5.21 0.95
CA PRO A 257 4.78 -5.62 1.89
C PRO A 257 5.12 -6.87 2.69
N VAL A 258 5.74 -7.89 2.09
CA VAL A 258 6.07 -9.16 2.77
C VAL A 258 7.26 -9.00 3.72
N ASN A 259 8.27 -8.20 3.34
CA ASN A 259 9.43 -7.85 4.18
C ASN A 259 9.06 -7.16 5.50
N PHE A 260 7.90 -6.51 5.57
CA PHE A 260 7.44 -5.78 6.76
C PHE A 260 6.18 -6.37 7.40
N ASN A 261 5.68 -7.51 6.91
CA ASN A 261 4.49 -8.14 7.46
C ASN A 261 4.60 -9.66 7.42
N GLU A 262 5.09 -10.22 8.52
CA GLU A 262 5.25 -11.66 8.71
C GLU A 262 3.93 -12.44 8.58
N THR A 263 2.81 -11.85 8.99
CA THR A 263 1.48 -12.50 8.81
C THR A 263 1.10 -12.58 7.33
N LEU A 264 1.38 -11.54 6.55
CA LEU A 264 1.19 -11.56 5.10
C LEU A 264 2.08 -12.62 4.47
N ARG A 265 3.39 -12.60 4.77
CA ARG A 265 4.39 -13.55 4.27
C ARG A 265 3.98 -15.01 4.53
N ASN A 266 3.64 -15.36 5.77
CA ASN A 266 3.17 -16.71 6.12
C ASN A 266 1.90 -17.11 5.37
N SER A 267 0.97 -16.16 5.16
CA SER A 267 -0.24 -16.45 4.38
C SER A 267 0.06 -16.66 2.90
N VAL A 268 1.10 -16.04 2.35
CA VAL A 268 1.57 -16.29 0.99
C VAL A 268 2.27 -17.65 0.91
N GLN A 269 3.12 -17.98 1.90
CA GLN A 269 3.75 -19.30 1.96
C GLN A 269 2.73 -20.44 2.00
N THR A 270 1.63 -20.25 2.73
CA THR A 270 0.53 -21.22 2.75
C THR A 270 -0.05 -21.41 1.34
N ILE A 271 -0.32 -20.31 0.62
CA ILE A 271 -0.82 -20.37 -0.76
C ILE A 271 0.18 -21.07 -1.69
N LEU A 272 1.47 -20.75 -1.56
CA LEU A 272 2.54 -21.37 -2.35
C LEU A 272 2.58 -22.89 -2.13
N ASN A 273 2.58 -23.33 -0.87
CA ASN A 273 2.59 -24.74 -0.50
C ASN A 273 1.36 -25.48 -1.02
N ASP A 274 0.18 -24.85 -0.94
CA ASP A 274 -1.08 -25.45 -1.41
C ASP A 274 -1.12 -25.65 -2.93
N ARG A 275 -0.44 -24.80 -3.71
CA ARG A 275 -0.34 -24.96 -5.18
C ARG A 275 0.54 -26.15 -5.57
N GLY A 276 1.60 -26.39 -4.80
CA GLY A 276 2.53 -27.49 -5.03
C GLY A 276 3.44 -27.29 -6.25
N PRO A 277 4.51 -28.11 -6.36
CA PRO A 277 5.62 -27.85 -7.27
C PRO A 277 5.30 -27.97 -8.77
N GLU A 278 4.19 -28.61 -9.13
CA GLU A 278 3.76 -28.87 -10.51
C GLU A 278 2.82 -27.79 -11.07
N ALA A 279 2.47 -26.78 -10.28
CA ALA A 279 1.67 -25.65 -10.74
C ALA A 279 2.47 -24.76 -11.71
N SER A 280 1.79 -24.05 -12.62
CA SER A 280 2.40 -22.99 -13.43
C SER A 280 2.54 -21.72 -12.60
N TYR A 281 3.69 -21.06 -12.61
CA TYR A 281 3.90 -19.80 -11.88
C TYR A 281 4.09 -18.64 -12.86
N VAL A 282 4.03 -17.41 -12.35
CA VAL A 282 4.37 -16.24 -13.19
C VAL A 282 5.88 -16.25 -13.39
N GLY A 283 6.34 -16.05 -14.62
CA GLY A 283 7.74 -15.80 -14.92
C GLY A 283 8.58 -17.07 -14.89
N GLN A 284 9.74 -16.99 -14.24
CA GLN A 284 10.65 -18.11 -14.15
C GLN A 284 10.23 -19.05 -13.01
N ASP A 285 9.41 -20.05 -13.33
CA ASP A 285 8.80 -20.99 -12.35
C ASP A 285 9.74 -21.41 -11.22
N VAL A 286 10.98 -21.80 -11.54
CA VAL A 286 11.95 -22.29 -10.54
C VAL A 286 12.33 -21.21 -9.52
N ASN A 287 12.46 -19.95 -9.95
CA ASN A 287 12.77 -18.84 -9.07
C ASN A 287 11.52 -18.37 -8.31
N THR A 288 10.40 -18.21 -9.03
CA THR A 288 9.13 -17.73 -8.47
C THR A 288 8.61 -18.64 -7.37
N ARG A 289 8.76 -19.96 -7.51
CA ARG A 289 8.27 -20.93 -6.51
C ARG A 289 9.26 -21.19 -5.36
N GLN A 290 10.43 -20.56 -5.36
CA GLN A 290 11.49 -20.85 -4.39
C GLN A 290 11.04 -20.55 -2.96
N ASN A 291 10.37 -19.42 -2.74
CA ASN A 291 9.83 -19.02 -1.44
C ASN A 291 8.66 -18.05 -1.60
N ALA A 292 7.98 -17.74 -0.49
CA ALA A 292 6.85 -16.81 -0.48
C ALA A 292 7.21 -15.39 -0.95
N ASP A 293 8.45 -14.95 -0.76
CA ASP A 293 8.88 -13.60 -1.06
C ASP A 293 8.98 -13.42 -2.57
N GLU A 294 9.73 -14.29 -3.25
CA GLU A 294 9.84 -14.35 -4.72
C GLU A 294 8.47 -14.57 -5.38
N TYR A 295 7.67 -15.47 -4.82
CA TYR A 295 6.33 -15.77 -5.32
C TYR A 295 5.40 -14.54 -5.31
N PHE A 296 5.44 -13.77 -4.23
CA PHE A 296 4.65 -12.54 -4.10
C PHE A 296 5.20 -11.40 -4.96
N ALA A 297 6.51 -11.24 -5.01
CA ALA A 297 7.19 -10.21 -5.77
C ALA A 297 6.96 -10.36 -7.27
N GLU A 298 7.15 -11.57 -7.80
CA GLU A 298 6.96 -11.84 -9.22
C GLU A 298 5.51 -11.70 -9.65
N SER A 299 4.58 -12.18 -8.83
CA SER A 299 3.15 -12.02 -9.09
C SER A 299 2.69 -10.57 -8.95
N THR A 300 3.38 -9.76 -8.13
CA THR A 300 3.18 -8.31 -8.10
C THR A 300 3.61 -7.69 -9.43
N ALA A 301 4.78 -8.04 -9.96
CA ALA A 301 5.20 -7.58 -11.29
C ALA A 301 4.18 -8.00 -12.37
N GLY A 302 3.63 -9.22 -12.27
CA GLY A 302 2.56 -9.71 -13.13
C GLY A 302 1.26 -8.93 -13.04
N LEU A 303 0.80 -8.60 -11.83
CA LEU A 303 -0.38 -7.76 -11.59
C LEU A 303 -0.23 -6.38 -12.23
N PHE A 304 0.96 -5.79 -12.19
CA PHE A 304 1.22 -4.46 -12.74
C PHE A 304 1.68 -4.46 -14.21
N ARG A 305 1.75 -5.63 -14.85
CA ARG A 305 2.14 -5.83 -16.25
C ARG A 305 3.58 -5.41 -16.56
N TYR A 306 4.51 -5.82 -15.72
CA TYR A 306 5.95 -5.64 -15.93
C TYR A 306 6.60 -7.00 -16.21
N PRO A 307 6.60 -7.48 -17.46
CA PRO A 307 7.14 -8.80 -17.80
C PRO A 307 8.65 -8.87 -17.66
N ILE A 308 9.21 -10.04 -17.35
CA ILE A 308 10.67 -10.20 -17.27
C ILE A 308 11.38 -9.90 -18.59
N SER A 309 10.74 -10.20 -19.71
CA SER A 309 11.27 -10.03 -21.06
C SER A 309 10.26 -9.34 -21.95
N ALA A 310 10.76 -8.58 -22.93
CA ALA A 310 9.91 -7.94 -23.94
C ALA A 310 9.30 -8.95 -24.93
N THR A 311 9.87 -10.15 -25.03
CA THR A 311 9.54 -11.12 -26.09
C THR A 311 9.17 -12.51 -25.58
N SER A 312 9.33 -12.79 -24.29
CA SER A 312 9.02 -14.10 -23.70
C SER A 312 8.25 -13.95 -22.40
N LEU A 313 7.38 -14.91 -22.11
CA LEU A 313 6.56 -14.98 -20.89
C LEU A 313 5.62 -13.77 -20.69
N THR A 314 5.44 -12.91 -21.69
CA THR A 314 4.63 -11.69 -21.59
C THR A 314 3.16 -11.96 -21.25
N GLU A 315 2.65 -13.15 -21.59
CA GLU A 315 1.27 -13.57 -21.31
C GLU A 315 1.01 -13.78 -19.81
N GLU A 316 2.02 -14.23 -19.06
CA GLU A 316 1.93 -14.50 -17.62
C GLU A 316 1.86 -13.21 -16.78
N TYR A 317 2.45 -12.11 -17.29
CA TYR A 317 2.45 -10.82 -16.61
C TYR A 317 1.21 -10.00 -16.93
N ASN A 318 0.05 -10.58 -16.61
CA ASN A 318 -1.24 -9.94 -16.75
C ASN A 318 -2.16 -10.37 -15.60
N PRO A 319 -2.91 -9.44 -14.98
CA PRO A 319 -3.93 -9.79 -13.98
C PRO A 319 -4.90 -10.89 -14.42
N THR A 320 -5.19 -11.01 -15.72
CA THR A 320 -6.03 -12.09 -16.26
C THR A 320 -5.40 -13.47 -16.05
N TRP A 321 -4.09 -13.60 -16.29
CA TRP A 321 -3.40 -14.87 -16.09
C TRP A 321 -3.45 -15.31 -14.63
N LEU A 322 -3.21 -14.38 -13.69
CA LEU A 322 -3.36 -14.63 -12.25
C LEU A 322 -4.80 -15.03 -11.89
N ALA A 323 -5.81 -14.42 -12.52
CA ALA A 323 -7.21 -14.78 -12.29
C ALA A 323 -7.54 -16.20 -12.79
N ASP A 324 -6.88 -16.66 -13.85
CA ASP A 324 -7.14 -17.96 -14.47
C ASP A 324 -6.31 -19.08 -13.82
N HIS A 325 -5.10 -18.79 -13.33
CA HIS A 325 -4.14 -19.80 -12.84
C HIS A 325 -3.87 -19.74 -11.34
N ASP A 326 -4.15 -18.61 -10.69
CA ASP A 326 -3.77 -18.36 -9.29
C ASP A 326 -4.73 -17.42 -8.54
N VAL A 327 -6.01 -17.81 -8.53
CA VAL A 327 -7.07 -17.09 -7.82
C VAL A 327 -6.73 -16.80 -6.35
N PRO A 328 -6.18 -17.74 -5.56
CA PRO A 328 -5.86 -17.48 -4.16
C PRO A 328 -4.82 -16.36 -3.99
N LEU A 329 -3.75 -16.34 -4.79
CA LEU A 329 -2.76 -15.27 -4.72
C LEU A 329 -3.30 -13.95 -5.24
N LEU A 330 -4.07 -13.94 -6.33
CA LEU A 330 -4.71 -12.71 -6.81
C LEU A 330 -5.59 -12.08 -5.73
N LYS A 331 -6.38 -12.91 -5.03
CA LYS A 331 -7.20 -12.46 -3.89
C LYS A 331 -6.31 -11.87 -2.78
N LYS A 332 -5.14 -12.47 -2.52
CA LYS A 332 -4.18 -11.94 -1.55
C LYS A 332 -3.59 -10.60 -1.99
N LEU A 333 -3.12 -10.49 -3.24
CA LEU A 333 -2.60 -9.26 -3.83
C LEU A 333 -3.62 -8.11 -3.73
N LYS A 334 -4.91 -8.39 -3.91
CA LYS A 334 -5.99 -7.39 -3.78
C LYS A 334 -6.23 -6.86 -2.37
N THR A 335 -5.78 -7.58 -1.34
CA THR A 335 -5.76 -7.03 0.02
C THR A 335 -4.69 -5.93 0.16
N ILE A 336 -3.67 -5.98 -0.70
CA ILE A 336 -2.54 -5.05 -0.71
C ILE A 336 -2.76 -3.93 -1.73
N TYR A 337 -3.24 -4.26 -2.93
CA TYR A 337 -3.37 -3.34 -4.06
C TYR A 337 -4.82 -3.20 -4.53
N ASN A 338 -5.27 -1.97 -4.76
CA ASN A 338 -6.53 -1.62 -5.39
C ASN A 338 -6.33 -1.47 -6.90
N VAL A 339 -6.05 -2.60 -7.57
CA VAL A 339 -5.86 -2.66 -9.03
C VAL A 339 -7.05 -3.37 -9.65
N LEU A 340 -7.71 -2.70 -10.60
CA LEU A 340 -8.73 -3.33 -11.42
C LEU A 340 -8.12 -4.45 -12.26
N ALA A 341 -8.55 -5.69 -11.99
CA ALA A 341 -8.15 -6.87 -12.73
C ALA A 341 -9.38 -7.40 -13.48
N CYS A 342 -9.34 -7.41 -14.81
CA CYS A 342 -10.42 -7.96 -15.63
C CYS A 342 -9.99 -9.30 -16.23
N ASN A 343 -10.89 -10.29 -16.24
CA ASN A 343 -10.64 -11.53 -16.95
C ASN A 343 -10.88 -11.38 -18.46
N SER A 344 -10.55 -12.42 -19.23
CA SER A 344 -10.69 -12.47 -20.69
C SER A 344 -12.14 -12.31 -21.18
N ASN A 345 -13.12 -12.54 -20.30
CA ASN A 345 -14.55 -12.35 -20.56
C ASN A 345 -15.04 -10.92 -20.23
N GLY A 346 -14.15 -10.00 -19.89
CA GLY A 346 -14.47 -8.61 -19.57
C GLY A 346 -15.05 -8.39 -18.16
N PHE A 347 -15.07 -9.42 -17.30
CA PHE A 347 -15.48 -9.24 -15.90
C PHE A 347 -14.32 -8.67 -15.10
N CYS A 348 -14.49 -7.43 -14.64
CA CYS A 348 -13.53 -6.74 -13.79
C CYS A 348 -13.84 -7.02 -12.31
N TYR A 349 -12.82 -7.46 -11.60
CA TYR A 349 -12.82 -7.60 -10.17
C TYR A 349 -12.06 -6.40 -9.60
N LEU A 350 -12.68 -5.64 -8.70
CA LEU A 350 -11.97 -4.71 -7.80
C LEU A 350 -11.09 -5.50 -6.83
#